data_AF-A0A133L050-F1
#
_entry.id   AF-A0A133L050-F1
#
_cell.length_a   1.000
_cell.length_b   1.000
_cell.length_c   1.000
_cell.angle_alpha   90.00
_cell.angle_beta   90.00
_cell.angle_gamma   90.00
#
_symmetry.space_group_name_H-M   'P 1'
#
loop_
_entity.id
_entity.type
_entity.pdbx_description
1 polymer ?
#
loop_
_entity_poly.entity_id
_entity_poly.type
_entity_poly.pdbx_seq_one_letter_code
_entity_poly.pdbx_strand_id
1 'polypeptide(L)' 'MWGIPFAIKDNIDVAGMPTTAGCPDYTYIPEEHATVVKRLIEADAIHWAKPIWNNLRQDLSA' A
#
# COMPACT_ATOMS: atom_id res chain seq x y z
N MET A 1 -9.31 -10.96 -12.12
CA MET A 1 -8.24 -10.23 -12.83
C MET A 1 -7.05 -11.16 -12.93
N TRP A 2 -6.87 -11.89 -14.03
CA TRP A 2 -5.79 -12.89 -14.12
C TRP A 2 -4.40 -12.20 -14.16
N GLY A 3 -3.71 -12.13 -13.03
CA GLY A 3 -2.29 -11.78 -12.96
C GLY A 3 -1.95 -10.33 -13.32
N ILE A 4 -2.86 -9.38 -13.12
CA ILE A 4 -2.56 -7.96 -13.38
C ILE A 4 -1.65 -7.43 -12.24
N PRO A 5 -0.43 -6.97 -12.55
CA PRO A 5 0.46 -6.41 -11.54
C PRO A 5 -0.05 -5.04 -11.09
N PHE A 6 0.04 -4.77 -9.79
CA PHE A 6 -0.30 -3.46 -9.24
C PHE A 6 0.60 -3.08 -8.06
N ALA A 7 0.73 -1.78 -7.88
CA ALA A 7 1.43 -1.19 -6.76
C ALA A 7 0.42 -0.69 -5.71
N ILE A 8 0.73 -0.89 -4.43
CA ILE A 8 -0.11 -0.45 -3.30
C ILE A 8 0.60 0.69 -2.60
N LYS A 9 0.03 1.90 -2.62
CA LYS A 9 0.62 3.07 -1.95
C LYS A 9 1.01 2.71 -0.51
N ASP A 10 2.15 3.21 -0.05
CA ASP A 10 2.70 2.82 1.26
C ASP A 10 1.88 3.25 2.49
N ASN A 11 0.77 3.96 2.29
CA ASN A 11 -0.22 4.29 3.32
C ASN A 11 -1.32 3.23 3.46
N ILE A 12 -1.32 2.17 2.63
CA ILE A 12 -2.32 1.12 2.63
C ILE A 12 -1.69 -0.17 3.15
N ASP A 13 -2.39 -0.83 4.07
CA ASP A 13 -1.90 -2.01 4.75
C ASP A 13 -1.89 -3.26 3.85
N VAL A 14 -0.73 -3.91 3.83
CA VAL A 14 -0.50 -5.21 3.23
C VAL A 14 0.10 -6.09 4.33
N ALA A 15 -0.64 -7.13 4.75
CA ALA A 15 -0.22 -8.00 5.83
C ALA A 15 1.21 -8.51 5.63
N GLY A 16 2.03 -8.41 6.68
CA GLY A 16 3.43 -8.85 6.66
C GLY A 16 4.42 -7.95 5.93
N MET A 17 3.98 -6.81 5.36
CA MET A 17 4.88 -5.81 4.74
C MET A 17 4.86 -4.50 5.55
N PRO A 18 6.00 -3.83 5.73
CA PRO A 18 6.03 -2.54 6.41
C PRO A 18 5.09 -1.51 5.77
N THR A 19 4.35 -0.80 6.60
CA THR A 19 3.62 0.41 6.26
C THR A 19 4.35 1.57 6.91
N THR A 20 4.94 2.46 6.11
CA THR A 20 5.70 3.63 6.63
C THR A 20 4.97 4.94 6.39
N ALA A 21 4.03 4.99 5.45
CA ALA A 21 3.39 6.23 4.99
C ALA A 21 4.40 7.33 4.60
N GLY A 22 5.63 6.96 4.22
CA GLY A 22 6.72 7.88 3.92
C GLY A 22 7.46 8.44 5.14
N CYS A 23 7.19 7.91 6.34
CA CYS A 23 7.79 8.33 7.60
C CYS A 23 8.38 7.11 8.35
N PRO A 24 9.71 7.02 8.52
CA PRO A 24 10.33 5.90 9.23
C PRO A 24 9.81 5.70 10.66
N ASP A 25 9.53 6.79 11.38
CA ASP A 25 9.01 6.75 12.76
C ASP A 25 7.57 6.22 12.86
N TYR A 26 6.84 6.20 11.75
CA TYR A 26 5.48 5.65 11.66
C TYR A 26 5.47 4.16 11.24
N THR A 27 6.64 3.52 11.11
CA THR A 27 6.71 2.16 10.57
C THR A 27 6.04 1.15 11.49
N TYR A 28 5.11 0.36 10.93
CA TYR A 28 4.59 -0.84 11.56
C TYR A 28 4.38 -1.96 10.54
N ILE A 29 4.19 -3.19 11.04
CA ILE A 29 3.83 -4.35 10.23
C ILE A 29 2.37 -4.68 10.55
N PRO A 30 1.44 -4.49 9.60
CA PRO A 30 0.04 -4.86 9.80
C PRO A 30 -0.11 -6.38 9.81
N GLU A 31 -0.99 -6.88 10.68
CA GLU A 31 -1.37 -8.30 10.74
C GLU A 31 -2.39 -8.66 9.64
N GLU A 32 -3.20 -7.69 9.20
CA GLU A 32 -4.25 -7.89 8.20
C GLU A 32 -4.09 -6.97 6.99
N HIS A 33 -4.60 -7.43 5.84
CA HIS A 33 -4.71 -6.60 4.65
C HIS A 33 -5.82 -5.55 4.82
N ALA A 34 -5.60 -4.34 4.31
CA ALA A 34 -6.71 -3.40 4.13
C ALA A 34 -7.80 -4.01 3.23
N THR A 35 -9.07 -3.65 3.46
CA THR A 35 -10.21 -4.21 2.72
C THR A 35 -10.07 -4.15 1.19
N VAL A 36 -9.49 -3.07 0.66
CA VAL A 36 -9.24 -2.92 -0.78
C VAL A 36 -8.17 -3.90 -1.29
N VAL A 37 -7.12 -4.14 -0.50
CA VAL A 37 -6.04 -5.08 -0.83
C VAL A 37 -6.57 -6.50 -0.81
N LYS A 38 -7.38 -6.86 0.20
CA LYS A 38 -8.04 -8.16 0.27
C LYS A 38 -8.87 -8.44 -0.98
N ARG A 39 -9.68 -7.48 -1.42
CA ARG A 39 -10.49 -7.60 -2.65
C ARG A 39 -9.65 -7.75 -3.92
N LEU A 40 -8.51 -7.08 -4.00
CA LEU A 40 -7.61 -7.19 -5.15
C LEU A 40 -6.94 -8.57 -5.20
N ILE A 41 -6.50 -9.10 -4.05
CA ILE A 41 -5.94 -10.45 -3.93
C ILE A 41 -6.99 -11.51 -4.27
N GLU A 42 -8.22 -11.39 -3.73
CA GLU A 42 -9.35 -12.26 -4.07
C GLU A 42 -9.73 -12.22 -5.56
N ALA A 43 -9.34 -11.14 -6.25
CA ALA A 43 -9.51 -10.98 -7.69
C ALA A 43 -8.30 -11.47 -8.50
N ASP A 44 -7.37 -12.27 -7.94
CA ASP A 44 -6.15 -12.78 -8.58
C ASP A 44 -5.13 -11.70 -9.03
N ALA A 45 -5.17 -10.52 -8.42
CA ALA A 45 -4.19 -9.49 -8.70
C ALA A 45 -2.86 -9.76 -7.95
N ILE A 46 -1.73 -9.46 -8.59
CA ILE A 46 -0.39 -9.70 -8.03
C ILE A 46 0.17 -8.38 -7.51
N HIS A 47 0.45 -8.31 -6.21
CA HIS A 47 1.12 -7.17 -5.61
C HIS A 47 2.61 -7.17 -5.97
N TRP A 48 3.10 -6.04 -6.49
CA TRP A 48 4.50 -5.92 -6.91
C TRP A 48 5.37 -5.10 -5.96
N ALA A 49 4.87 -3.97 -5.45
CA ALA A 49 5.64 -3.05 -4.60
C ALA A 49 4.78 -2.04 -3.85
N LYS A 50 5.33 -1.49 -2.75
CA LYS A 50 4.77 -0.33 -2.06
C LYS A 50 5.51 0.97 -2.41
N PRO A 51 5.01 1.80 -3.34
CA PRO A 51 5.62 3.08 -3.64
C PRO A 51 5.35 4.09 -2.53
N ILE A 52 6.41 4.79 -2.14
CA ILE A 52 6.35 5.99 -1.32
C ILE A 52 6.19 7.19 -2.27
N TRP A 53 5.18 8.01 -2.02
CA TRP A 53 5.04 9.31 -2.67
C TRP A 53 5.44 10.37 -1.63
N ASN A 54 6.36 11.27 -1.98
CA ASN A 54 6.62 12.43 -1.12
C ASN A 54 5.29 13.17 -0.88
N ASN A 55 5.02 13.48 0.38
CA ASN A 55 3.79 14.05 0.96
C ASN A 55 2.78 14.67 -0.04
N LEU A 56 1.93 13.82 -0.64
CA LEU A 56 0.78 14.21 -1.47
C LEU A 56 -0.32 15.02 -0.72
N ARG A 57 -0.10 15.31 0.58
CA ARG A 57 -1.01 16.09 1.42
C ARG A 57 -0.51 17.53 1.64
N GLN A 58 0.73 17.86 1.25
CA GLN A 58 1.31 19.20 1.33
C GLN A 58 1.47 19.88 -0.04
N ASP A 59 1.36 19.13 -1.13
CA ASP A 59 1.56 19.58 -2.51
C ASP A 59 0.24 19.84 -3.26
N LEU A 60 -0.92 19.42 -2.72
CA LEU A 60 -2.25 19.86 -3.19
C LEU A 60 -2.61 21.30 -2.75
N SER A 61 -1.66 22.02 -2.15
CA SER A 61 -1.76 23.45 -1.80
C SER A 61 -0.93 24.36 -2.72
N ALA A 62 -0.71 23.96 -3.98
CA ALA A 62 -0.17 24.83 -5.03
C ALA A 62 -1.21 25.06 -6.13
#